data_AF-A0A949YQP3-F1
#
_entry.id   AF-A0A949YQP3-F1
#
_cell.length_a   1.000
_cell.length_b   1.000
_cell.length_c   1.000
_cell.angle_alpha   90.00
_cell.angle_beta   90.00
_cell.angle_gamma   90.00
#
_symmetry.space_group_name_H-M   'P 1'
#
loop_
_entity.id
_entity.type
_entity.pdbx_description
1 polymer ?
#
loop_
_entity_poly.entity_id
_entity_poly.type
_entity_poly.pdbx_seq_one_letter_code
_entity_poly.pdbx_strand_id
1 'polypeptide(L)'
;MKKIEALFVEEKFGEVRDAIFKHGIHRFVVSKTVVHEFEHHAGSRWRSSETTDDESATIKLEVVVADEISGAVARAILATARTRHPTPSVTISPVDEVLEVTFTKKPAGGAVRDGGASGRPETKGQAGSEVQNSGASGRPEAKGQAGSEVRNSGTSGRPDGKERAGS
;
A
#
# COMPACT_ATOMS: atom_id res chain seq x y z
N MET A 1 -13.73 -2.16 6.99
CA MET A 1 -12.86 -1.32 6.15
C MET A 1 -13.38 0.10 6.17
N LYS A 2 -12.52 1.10 6.02
CA LYS A 2 -12.90 2.51 5.89
C LYS A 2 -12.36 3.11 4.61
N LYS A 3 -13.16 3.96 3.96
CA LYS A 3 -12.70 4.87 2.91
C LYS A 3 -12.28 6.18 3.58
N ILE A 4 -11.06 6.61 3.33
CA ILE A 4 -10.56 7.93 3.70
C ILE A 4 -10.56 8.77 2.44
N GLU A 5 -11.23 9.92 2.51
CA GLU A 5 -11.24 10.94 1.47
C GLU A 5 -10.58 12.19 2.03
N ALA A 6 -9.48 12.63 1.43
CA ALA A 6 -8.74 13.80 1.87
C ALA A 6 -8.71 14.85 0.77
N LEU A 7 -9.06 16.09 1.10
CA LEU A 7 -8.96 17.25 0.22
C LEU A 7 -7.89 18.18 0.78
N PHE A 8 -6.89 18.52 -0.04
CA PHE A 8 -5.79 19.40 0.33
C PHE A 8 -5.09 19.96 -0.92
N VAL A 9 -4.18 20.91 -0.75
CA VAL A 9 -3.46 21.56 -1.86
C VAL A 9 -2.54 20.60 -2.62
N GLU A 10 -2.44 20.75 -3.94
CA GLU A 10 -1.63 19.86 -4.80
C GLU A 10 -0.15 19.82 -4.38
N GLU A 11 0.41 20.94 -3.90
CA GLU A 11 1.81 21.05 -3.44
C GLU A 11 2.16 20.04 -2.33
N LYS A 12 1.20 19.73 -1.44
CA LYS A 12 1.42 18.82 -0.31
C LYS A 12 1.36 17.34 -0.67
N PHE A 13 1.02 17.00 -1.92
CA PHE A 13 0.85 15.61 -2.33
C PHE A 13 2.09 14.74 -2.10
N GLY A 14 3.28 15.24 -2.41
CA GLY A 14 4.53 14.48 -2.22
C GLY A 14 4.74 14.08 -0.76
N GLU A 15 4.61 15.04 0.15
CA GLU A 15 4.75 14.81 1.59
C GLU A 15 3.66 13.86 2.13
N VAL A 16 2.40 14.08 1.73
CA VAL A 16 1.26 13.24 2.17
C VAL A 16 1.42 11.80 1.67
N ARG A 17 1.84 11.61 0.41
CA ARG A 17 2.12 10.28 -0.15
C ARG A 17 3.20 9.56 0.67
N ASP A 18 4.29 10.24 0.97
CA ASP A 18 5.39 9.64 1.72
C ASP A 18 4.97 9.34 3.18
N ALA A 19 4.06 10.13 3.76
CA ALA A 19 3.47 9.87 5.07
C ALA A 19 2.60 8.60 5.06
N ILE A 20 1.71 8.41 4.09
CA ILE A 20 0.87 7.21 4.00
C ILE A 20 1.68 5.95 3.63
N PHE A 21 2.79 6.09 2.91
CA PHE A 21 3.70 4.98 2.59
C PHE A 21 4.33 4.36 3.84
N LYS A 22 4.63 5.17 4.86
CA LYS A 22 5.11 4.69 6.17
C LYS A 22 4.09 3.80 6.89
N HIS A 23 2.82 3.87 6.49
CA HIS A 23 1.74 3.01 6.98
C HIS A 23 1.47 1.79 6.08
N GLY A 24 2.32 1.53 5.07
CA GLY A 24 2.18 0.39 4.16
C GLY A 24 1.12 0.57 3.07
N ILE A 25 0.63 1.79 2.86
CA ILE A 25 -0.41 2.09 1.87
C ILE A 25 0.27 2.45 0.56
N HIS A 26 0.10 1.61 -0.46
CA HIS A 26 0.70 1.85 -1.79
C HIS A 26 -0.34 2.08 -2.90
N ARG A 27 -1.61 1.82 -2.62
CA ARG A 27 -2.71 1.95 -3.58
C ARG A 27 -3.67 3.05 -3.09
N PHE A 28 -3.87 4.05 -3.92
CA PHE A 28 -4.77 5.16 -3.67
C PHE A 28 -5.22 5.76 -5.02
N VAL A 29 -6.31 6.51 -5.00
CA VAL A 29 -6.82 7.24 -6.16
C VAL A 29 -6.63 8.73 -5.91
N VAL A 30 -6.24 9.47 -6.95
CA VAL A 30 -6.11 10.93 -6.89
C VAL A 30 -6.96 11.54 -8.00
N SER A 31 -7.79 12.51 -7.62
CA SER A 31 -8.58 13.32 -8.54
C SER A 31 -8.26 14.79 -8.34
N LYS A 32 -8.20 15.57 -9.42
CA LYS A 32 -8.08 17.02 -9.33
C LYS A 32 -9.44 17.62 -8.98
N THR A 33 -9.46 18.62 -8.10
CA THR A 33 -10.69 19.24 -7.64
C THR A 33 -10.46 20.74 -7.42
N VAL A 34 -11.49 21.53 -7.64
CA VAL A 34 -11.54 22.93 -7.24
C VAL A 34 -12.46 23.01 -6.04
N VAL A 35 -11.97 23.58 -4.94
CA VAL A 35 -12.77 23.81 -3.74
C VAL A 35 -13.20 25.27 -3.77
N HIS A 36 -14.50 25.50 -3.64
CA HIS A 36 -15.06 26.83 -3.44
C HIS A 36 -15.33 27.03 -1.95
N GLU A 37 -14.59 27.93 -1.30
CA GLU A 37 -14.85 28.32 0.09
C GLU A 37 -15.63 29.64 0.10
N PHE A 38 -16.91 29.59 0.49
CA PHE A 38 -17.74 30.78 0.65
C PHE A 38 -17.56 31.36 2.05
N GLU A 39 -16.78 32.43 2.19
CA GLU A 39 -16.66 33.15 3.46
C GLU A 39 -17.72 34.26 3.57
N HIS A 40 -18.82 33.98 4.29
CA HIS A 40 -19.82 35.00 4.59
C HIS A 40 -19.28 36.01 5.62
N HIS A 41 -18.88 37.19 5.15
CA HIS A 41 -18.52 38.29 6.02
C HIS A 41 -19.78 38.86 6.68
N ALA A 42 -19.96 38.60 7.98
CA ALA A 42 -21.04 39.19 8.77
C ALA A 42 -20.77 40.69 9.02
N GLY A 43 -20.97 41.53 7.99
CA GLY A 43 -20.64 42.95 8.11
C GLY A 43 -21.01 43.89 6.97
N SER A 44 -21.54 43.44 5.83
CA SER A 44 -21.90 44.34 4.72
C SER A 44 -23.32 44.88 4.84
N ARG A 45 -23.39 46.05 5.46
CA ARG A 45 -24.48 47.02 5.41
C ARG A 45 -24.83 47.32 3.93
N TRP A 46 -25.90 46.71 3.42
CA TRP A 46 -26.73 47.18 2.29
C TRP A 46 -26.04 47.70 1.01
N ARG A 47 -24.90 47.14 0.61
CA ARG A 47 -24.34 47.25 -0.75
C ARG A 47 -23.53 45.99 -1.03
N SER A 48 -23.92 45.27 -2.09
CA SER A 48 -23.23 44.14 -2.73
C SER A 48 -22.24 43.38 -1.84
N SER A 49 -22.67 42.28 -1.21
CA SER A 49 -21.72 41.35 -0.62
C SER A 49 -20.85 40.77 -1.74
N GLU A 50 -19.65 41.33 -1.91
CA GLU A 50 -18.64 40.75 -2.78
C GLU A 50 -18.19 39.43 -2.15
N THR A 51 -18.67 38.33 -2.70
CA THR A 51 -18.11 37.01 -2.41
C THR A 51 -16.77 36.92 -3.14
N THR A 52 -15.66 36.96 -2.40
CA THR A 52 -14.36 36.58 -2.94
C THR A 52 -14.32 35.06 -3.06
N ASP A 53 -14.37 34.55 -4.29
CA ASP A 53 -14.10 33.14 -4.60
C ASP A 53 -12.57 32.98 -4.74
N ASP A 54 -11.93 32.28 -3.80
CA ASP A 54 -10.50 31.95 -3.87
C ASP A 54 -10.37 30.54 -4.47
N GLU A 55 -10.07 30.47 -5.77
CA GLU A 55 -9.86 29.22 -6.46
C GLU A 55 -8.45 28.66 -6.18
N SER A 56 -8.37 27.76 -5.20
CA SER A 56 -7.14 27.02 -4.93
C SER A 56 -7.12 25.66 -5.64
N ALA A 57 -5.99 25.33 -6.27
CA ALA A 57 -5.77 24.02 -6.89
C ALA A 57 -5.65 22.93 -5.80
N THR A 58 -6.72 22.13 -5.66
CA THR A 58 -6.77 21.04 -4.67
C THR A 58 -6.79 19.68 -5.33
N ILE A 59 -6.42 18.67 -4.57
CA ILE A 59 -6.57 17.28 -4.96
C ILE A 59 -7.43 16.53 -3.94
N LYS A 60 -8.20 15.58 -4.45
CA LYS A 60 -8.91 14.58 -3.66
C LYS A 60 -8.11 13.28 -3.67
N LEU A 61 -7.58 12.89 -2.52
CA LEU A 61 -6.94 11.60 -2.29
C LEU A 61 -7.97 10.64 -1.69
N GLU A 62 -8.18 9.51 -2.33
CA GLU A 62 -9.06 8.45 -1.84
C GLU A 62 -8.26 7.17 -1.57
N VAL A 63 -8.42 6.61 -0.38
CA VAL A 63 -7.78 5.36 0.02
C VAL A 63 -8.73 4.52 0.85
N VAL A 64 -8.73 3.20 0.62
CA VAL A 64 -9.46 2.24 1.45
C VAL A 64 -8.46 1.51 2.33
N VAL A 65 -8.71 1.52 3.64
CA VAL A 65 -7.81 0.98 4.66
C VAL A 65 -8.56 0.13 5.67
N ALA A 66 -7.81 -0.69 6.40
CA ALA A 66 -8.33 -1.44 7.54
C ALA A 66 -8.77 -0.50 8.67
N ASP A 67 -9.79 -0.89 9.42
CA ASP A 67 -10.43 -0.02 10.42
C ASP A 67 -9.43 0.40 11.50
N GLU A 68 -8.52 -0.50 11.86
CA GLU A 68 -7.52 -0.35 12.92
C GLU A 68 -6.52 0.77 12.61
N ILE A 69 -6.16 0.93 11.33
CA ILE A 69 -5.18 1.92 10.88
C ILE A 69 -5.83 3.22 10.40
N SER A 70 -7.15 3.22 10.16
CA SER A 70 -7.88 4.35 9.56
C SER A 70 -7.65 5.68 10.28
N GLY A 71 -7.74 5.68 11.61
CA GLY A 71 -7.52 6.88 12.41
C GLY A 71 -6.07 7.36 12.41
N ALA A 72 -5.09 6.45 12.37
CA ALA A 72 -3.67 6.81 12.31
C ALA A 72 -3.33 7.46 10.97
N VAL A 73 -3.84 6.89 9.88
CA VAL A 73 -3.65 7.38 8.51
C VAL A 73 -4.30 8.75 8.33
N ALA A 74 -5.55 8.92 8.78
CA ALA A 74 -6.25 10.20 8.71
C ALA A 74 -5.50 11.33 9.43
N ARG A 75 -4.96 11.05 10.63
CA ARG A 75 -4.14 12.01 11.38
C ARG A 75 -2.82 12.31 10.69
N ALA A 76 -2.15 11.31 10.11
CA ALA A 76 -0.92 11.51 9.36
C ALA A 76 -1.14 12.40 8.13
N ILE A 77 -2.24 12.20 7.41
CA ILE A 77 -2.65 13.05 6.28
C ILE A 77 -2.89 14.48 6.76
N LEU A 78 -3.74 14.69 7.78
CA LEU A 78 -4.04 16.03 8.30
C LEU A 78 -2.81 16.78 8.83
N ALA A 79 -1.91 16.09 9.54
CA ALA A 79 -0.69 16.69 10.06
C ALA A 79 0.25 17.16 8.94
N THR A 80 0.32 16.38 7.86
CA THR A 80 1.24 16.63 6.74
C THR A 80 0.66 17.64 5.73
N ALA A 81 -0.64 17.57 5.49
CA ALA A 81 -1.36 18.43 4.55
C ALA A 81 -1.67 19.84 5.11
N ARG A 82 -1.22 20.15 6.33
CA ARG A 82 -1.58 21.38 7.03
C ARG A 82 -1.04 22.63 6.31
N THR A 83 -1.97 23.48 5.89
CA THR A 83 -1.74 24.78 5.26
C THR A 83 -2.56 25.86 5.94
N ARG A 84 -2.29 27.15 5.64
CA ARG A 84 -3.08 28.26 6.16
C ARG A 84 -4.45 28.36 5.49
N HIS A 85 -4.47 28.23 4.16
CA HIS A 85 -5.67 28.23 3.32
C HIS A 85 -5.33 27.53 1.99
N PRO A 86 -6.24 26.74 1.39
CA PRO A 86 -7.45 26.16 2.02
C PRO A 86 -7.07 25.23 3.18
N THR A 87 -8.01 25.01 4.10
CA THR A 87 -7.79 24.08 5.23
C THR A 87 -7.96 22.64 4.75
N PRO A 88 -7.00 21.73 4.99
CA PRO A 88 -7.17 20.35 4.58
C PRO A 88 -8.35 19.72 5.33
N SER A 89 -9.16 18.95 4.60
CA SER A 89 -10.27 18.19 5.19
C SER A 89 -10.07 16.70 4.95
N VAL A 90 -10.49 15.89 5.92
CA VAL A 90 -10.47 14.43 5.82
C VAL A 90 -11.82 13.88 6.28
N THR A 91 -12.46 13.10 5.43
CA THR A 91 -13.71 12.39 5.71
C THR A 91 -13.43 10.90 5.76
N ILE A 92 -14.03 10.22 6.74
CA ILE A 92 -13.93 8.77 6.91
C ILE A 92 -15.32 8.17 6.75
N SER A 93 -15.49 7.32 5.75
CA SER A 93 -16.75 6.64 5.44
C SER A 93 -16.62 5.13 5.64
N PRO A 94 -17.66 4.44 6.15
CA PRO A 94 -17.65 2.98 6.23
C PRO A 94 -17.61 2.35 4.82
N VAL A 95 -16.94 1.21 4.69
CA VAL A 95 -16.93 0.40 3.46
C VAL A 95 -17.34 -1.02 3.83
N ASP A 96 -18.44 -1.47 3.23
CA ASP A 96 -19.01 -2.79 3.49
C ASP A 96 -18.25 -3.91 2.76
N GLU A 97 -17.86 -3.66 1.50
CA GLU A 97 -17.19 -4.65 0.65
C GLU A 97 -16.09 -4.01 -0.20
N VAL A 98 -15.00 -4.75 -0.41
CA VAL A 98 -13.89 -4.37 -1.30
C VAL A 98 -13.64 -5.53 -2.27
N LEU A 99 -13.82 -5.26 -3.56
CA LEU A 99 -13.57 -6.23 -4.62
C LEU A 99 -12.29 -5.85 -5.38
N GLU A 100 -11.30 -6.75 -5.38
CA GLU A 100 -10.11 -6.61 -6.23
C GLU A 100 -10.29 -7.42 -7.51
N VAL A 101 -10.29 -6.74 -8.65
CA VAL A 101 -10.36 -7.40 -9.97
C VAL A 101 -8.96 -7.62 -10.49
N THR A 102 -8.48 -8.86 -10.45
CA THR A 102 -7.23 -9.27 -11.09
C THR A 102 -7.52 -9.97 -12.41
N PHE A 103 -6.90 -9.52 -13.50
CA PHE A 103 -6.98 -10.24 -14.77
C PHE A 103 -5.93 -11.36 -14.82
N THR A 104 -6.37 -12.61 -14.82
CA THR A 104 -5.51 -13.72 -15.23
C THR A 104 -5.46 -13.76 -16.75
N LYS A 105 -4.28 -13.61 -17.35
CA LYS A 105 -4.09 -13.80 -18.80
C LYS A 105 -4.58 -15.20 -19.17
N LYS A 106 -5.59 -15.31 -20.05
CA LYS A 106 -6.00 -16.58 -20.67
C LYS A 106 -4.75 -17.20 -21.33
N PRO A 107 -4.36 -18.46 -21.05
CA PRO A 107 -3.27 -19.08 -21.78
C PRO A 107 -3.63 -19.07 -23.26
N ALA A 108 -2.73 -18.52 -24.08
CA ALA A 108 -2.88 -18.53 -25.52
C ALA A 108 -2.90 -20.00 -25.98
N GLY A 109 -4.04 -20.45 -26.50
CA GLY A 109 -4.17 -21.74 -27.16
C GLY A 109 -4.00 -22.96 -26.25
N GLY A 110 -5.08 -23.37 -25.58
CA GLY A 110 -5.24 -24.79 -25.28
C GLY A 110 -5.31 -25.53 -26.61
N ALA A 111 -4.26 -26.29 -26.93
CA ALA A 111 -4.32 -27.26 -28.02
C ALA A 111 -5.46 -28.23 -27.69
N VAL A 112 -6.58 -28.10 -28.41
CA VAL A 112 -7.56 -29.16 -28.54
C VAL A 112 -6.81 -30.31 -29.20
N ARG A 113 -6.29 -31.23 -28.39
CA ARG A 113 -5.98 -32.57 -28.88
C ARG A 113 -7.34 -33.23 -29.08
N ASP A 114 -7.89 -33.05 -30.28
CA ASP A 114 -8.89 -33.98 -30.78
C ASP A 114 -8.21 -35.35 -30.78
N GLY A 115 -8.50 -36.12 -29.74
CA GLY A 115 -8.20 -37.53 -29.67
C GLY A 115 -9.06 -38.25 -30.70
N GLY A 116 -8.72 -38.08 -31.98
CA GLY A 116 -9.20 -38.90 -33.06
C GLY A 116 -8.76 -40.33 -32.79
N ALA A 117 -9.66 -41.13 -32.24
CA ALA A 117 -9.56 -42.57 -32.22
C ALA A 117 -9.66 -43.09 -33.66
N SER A 118 -8.57 -43.01 -34.43
CA SER A 118 -8.43 -43.82 -35.63
C SER A 118 -7.96 -45.21 -35.18
N GLY A 119 -8.93 -46.07 -34.90
CA GLY A 119 -8.68 -47.51 -34.81
C GLY A 119 -8.06 -48.00 -36.11
N ARG A 120 -6.89 -48.61 -36.03
CA ARG A 120 -6.34 -49.46 -37.08
C ARG A 120 -6.25 -50.87 -36.49
N PRO A 121 -6.93 -51.87 -37.07
CA PRO A 121 -6.94 -53.21 -36.50
C PRO A 121 -5.76 -54.05 -37.03
N GLU A 122 -5.56 -55.16 -36.31
CA GLU A 122 -4.82 -56.38 -36.67
C GLU A 122 -3.28 -56.31 -36.51
N THR A 123 -2.55 -57.30 -35.96
CA THR A 123 -2.75 -58.75 -35.81
C THR A 123 -1.95 -59.30 -34.59
N LYS A 124 -2.30 -60.52 -34.18
CA LYS A 124 -1.61 -61.40 -33.21
C LYS A 124 -0.11 -61.61 -33.48
N GLY A 125 0.65 -61.81 -32.41
CA GLY A 125 1.96 -62.49 -32.41
C GLY A 125 2.86 -62.03 -31.25
N GLN A 126 2.75 -62.66 -30.08
CA GLN A 126 3.72 -63.62 -29.54
C GLN A 126 5.09 -63.06 -29.09
N ALA A 127 5.31 -63.21 -27.78
CA ALA A 127 6.53 -63.69 -27.11
C ALA A 127 7.73 -62.76 -26.88
N GLY A 128 8.34 -62.96 -25.70
CA GLY A 128 9.73 -62.61 -25.38
C GLY A 128 9.85 -61.45 -24.38
N SER A 129 9.99 -61.74 -23.08
CA SER A 129 11.28 -61.81 -22.36
C SER A 129 11.92 -60.42 -22.19
N GLU A 130 11.86 -59.83 -21.00
CA GLU A 130 12.86 -59.99 -19.93
C GLU A 130 13.78 -58.75 -19.90
N VAL A 131 14.34 -58.54 -18.72
CA VAL A 131 15.56 -57.78 -18.43
C VAL A 131 15.32 -56.48 -17.65
N GLN A 132 15.55 -56.68 -16.36
CA GLN A 132 15.86 -55.75 -15.29
C GLN A 132 16.92 -54.71 -15.72
N ASN A 133 16.86 -53.49 -15.19
CA ASN A 133 18.04 -53.03 -14.46
C ASN A 133 17.73 -52.03 -13.35
N SER A 134 18.22 -52.41 -12.18
CA SER A 134 18.36 -51.68 -10.94
C SER A 134 19.68 -50.90 -10.92
N GLY A 135 19.71 -49.75 -10.24
CA GLY A 135 20.94 -49.07 -9.81
C GLY A 135 20.61 -47.61 -9.48
N ALA A 136 20.40 -47.17 -8.23
CA ALA A 136 21.22 -47.26 -7.01
C ALA A 136 22.54 -46.49 -7.10
N SER A 137 22.56 -45.28 -6.52
CA SER A 137 23.65 -44.60 -5.79
C SER A 137 23.31 -43.09 -5.78
N GLY A 138 23.17 -42.36 -4.68
CA GLY A 138 23.70 -42.53 -3.34
C GLY A 138 25.04 -41.79 -3.21
N ARG A 139 25.04 -40.55 -2.72
CA ARG A 139 25.68 -40.11 -1.45
C ARG A 139 26.02 -38.60 -1.44
N PRO A 140 25.97 -37.93 -0.27
CA PRO A 140 26.01 -36.46 -0.11
C PRO A 140 27.33 -35.93 0.52
N GLU A 141 27.29 -34.64 0.90
CA GLU A 141 28.06 -33.93 1.95
C GLU A 141 29.27 -33.07 1.56
N ALA A 142 29.24 -31.80 1.99
CA ALA A 142 30.30 -31.04 2.69
C ALA A 142 29.66 -29.72 3.21
N LYS A 143 29.41 -29.49 4.51
CA LYS A 143 30.28 -29.16 5.68
C LYS A 143 31.14 -27.89 5.55
N GLY A 144 31.00 -27.01 6.55
CA GLY A 144 31.94 -25.94 6.96
C GLY A 144 31.18 -24.68 7.45
N GLN A 145 30.79 -24.50 8.72
CA GLN A 145 31.51 -24.16 9.97
C GLN A 145 32.08 -22.73 10.11
N ALA A 146 32.06 -22.27 11.38
CA ALA A 146 32.62 -21.06 12.02
C ALA A 146 31.70 -19.81 11.99
N GLY A 147 31.30 -19.16 13.09
CA GLY A 147 31.77 -19.16 14.47
C GLY A 147 32.66 -17.95 14.74
N SER A 148 32.17 -16.92 15.43
CA SER A 148 32.97 -16.11 16.36
C SER A 148 32.11 -15.25 17.30
N GLU A 149 32.38 -15.50 18.58
CA GLU A 149 32.02 -14.76 19.79
C GLU A 149 32.92 -13.51 19.91
N VAL A 150 32.39 -12.34 20.30
CA VAL A 150 33.17 -11.30 21.01
C VAL A 150 32.29 -10.61 22.04
N ARG A 151 32.92 -10.37 23.18
CA ARG A 151 32.39 -10.03 24.49
C ARG A 151 32.32 -8.52 24.75
N ASN A 152 31.37 -8.19 25.60
CA ASN A 152 31.32 -7.17 26.65
C ASN A 152 32.55 -6.25 26.88
N SER A 153 32.28 -4.94 26.93
CA SER A 153 32.91 -3.92 27.79
C SER A 153 31.96 -2.71 27.76
N GLY A 154 31.68 -1.92 28.79
CA GLY A 154 32.26 -1.75 30.11
C GLY A 154 32.07 -0.27 30.48
N THR A 155 31.30 -0.01 31.53
CA THR A 155 31.49 1.04 32.55
C THR A 155 31.33 2.54 32.26
N SER A 156 30.83 3.20 33.32
CA SER A 156 30.86 4.63 33.71
C SER A 156 29.79 5.52 33.05
N GLY A 157 28.89 6.20 33.75
CA GLY A 157 28.93 6.70 35.13
C GLY A 157 29.20 8.21 35.11
N ARG A 158 28.14 9.02 35.17
CA ARG A 158 28.15 10.41 35.69
C ARG A 158 26.71 10.97 35.75
N PRO A 159 26.10 11.12 36.93
CA PRO A 159 25.15 12.18 37.19
C PRO A 159 25.93 13.41 37.68
N ASP A 160 25.59 14.62 37.22
CA ASP A 160 25.70 15.83 38.04
C ASP A 160 25.24 17.10 37.32
N GLY A 161 24.37 17.84 38.01
CA GLY A 161 24.45 19.30 38.11
C GLY A 161 23.77 20.13 37.02
N LYS A 162 22.60 20.71 37.32
CA LYS A 162 22.49 21.95 38.12
C LYS A 162 21.11 22.58 37.95
N GLU A 163 20.50 22.84 39.08
CA GLU A 163 19.40 23.78 39.26
C GLU A 163 19.73 25.14 38.64
N ARG A 164 18.75 25.74 37.97
CA ARG A 164 18.64 27.19 37.84
C ARG A 164 17.25 27.60 38.32
N ALA A 165 17.20 27.99 39.59
CA ALA A 165 16.23 28.95 40.10
C ALA A 165 16.77 30.37 39.83
N GLY A 166 15.86 31.32 39.65
CA GLY A 166 16.13 32.74 39.44
C GLY A 166 15.06 33.29 38.50
N SER A 167 13.92 33.73 39.03
CA SER A 167 13.64 35.08 39.59
C SER A 167 13.02 35.96 38.53
#